data_AF-A0A803KRN6-F1
#
_entry.id   AF-A0A803KRN6-F1
#
_cell.length_a   1.000
_cell.length_b   1.000
_cell.length_c   1.000
_cell.angle_alpha   90.00
_cell.angle_beta   90.00
_cell.angle_gamma   90.00
#
_symmetry.space_group_name_H-M   'P 1'
#
loop_
_entity.id
_entity.type
_entity.pdbx_description
1 polymer ?
#
loop_
_entity_poly.entity_id
_entity_poly.type
_entity_poly.pdbx_seq_one_letter_code
_entity_poly.pdbx_strand_id
1 'polypeptide(L)'
;MEKAKGTIEASKEESEIVSKLDVHPHRPHLDFSFYEDFTLRGISVDRVEPQLVVCSFKVPPRLTDRNGNLASGAIANLVDELGAVVIYREGLPMNVSVTMSISYVSTANVDVCVTSILELLVIVYHADHTLDELEVTSRLLGRKGFVFGTTVVLKNKATGETIAEGRHTLFSKHASKI
;
A
#
# COMPACT_ATOMS: atom_id res chain seq x y z
N MET A 1 -0.06 29.72 -3.47
CA MET A 1 0.23 28.32 -3.09
C MET A 1 0.96 28.27 -1.76
N GLU A 2 0.33 28.72 -0.68
CA GLU A 2 1.02 28.94 0.62
C GLU A 2 0.66 27.90 1.69
N LYS A 3 -0.31 27.02 1.42
CA LYS A 3 -0.82 26.01 2.38
C LYS A 3 -0.01 24.70 2.47
N ALA A 4 1.11 24.57 1.75
CA ALA A 4 1.86 23.31 1.65
C ALA A 4 3.18 23.30 2.44
N LYS A 5 3.20 23.91 3.64
CA LYS A 5 4.33 23.85 4.58
C LYS A 5 3.86 23.39 5.97
N GLY A 6 3.14 22.27 6.02
CA GLY A 6 2.93 21.54 7.27
C GLY A 6 4.05 20.54 7.46
N THR A 7 4.77 20.61 8.58
CA THR A 7 5.65 19.50 9.01
C THR A 7 4.74 18.37 9.50
N ILE A 8 4.93 17.16 8.98
CA ILE A 8 4.24 15.97 9.50
C ILE A 8 5.01 15.56 10.76
N GLU A 9 4.60 16.08 11.91
CA GLU A 9 5.13 15.65 13.20
C GLU A 9 4.16 14.65 13.83
N ALA A 10 4.67 13.50 14.23
CA ALA A 10 3.90 12.57 15.05
C ALA A 10 3.56 13.25 16.38
N SER A 11 2.32 13.15 16.83
CA SER A 11 1.94 13.64 18.15
C SER A 11 2.73 12.90 19.24
N LYS A 12 2.87 13.51 20.41
CA LYS A 12 3.58 12.89 21.54
C LYS A 12 2.95 11.52 21.91
N GLU A 13 1.63 11.44 21.84
CA GLU A 13 0.88 10.20 22.07
C GLU A 13 1.21 9.13 21.02
N GLU A 14 1.22 9.47 19.73
CA GLU A 14 1.59 8.53 18.65
C GLU A 14 3.03 8.05 18.79
N SER A 15 3.95 8.94 19.15
CA SER A 15 5.36 8.59 19.41
C SER A 15 5.51 7.65 20.61
N GLU A 16 4.75 7.89 21.69
CA GLU A 16 4.71 7.00 22.86
C GLU A 16 4.08 5.63 22.54
N ILE A 17 3.11 5.57 21.63
CA ILE A 17 2.54 4.29 21.17
C ILE A 17 3.57 3.54 20.31
N VAL A 18 4.21 4.21 19.35
CA VAL A 18 5.22 3.62 18.46
C VAL A 18 6.42 3.11 19.25
N SER A 19 6.87 3.83 20.27
CA SER A 19 8.00 3.38 21.11
C SER A 19 7.73 2.15 21.96
N LYS A 20 6.45 1.76 22.13
CA LYS A 20 6.04 0.52 22.82
C LYS A 20 5.95 -0.68 21.89
N LEU A 21 6.07 -0.50 20.57
CA LEU A 21 6.13 -1.62 19.64
C LEU A 21 7.48 -2.32 19.76
N ASP A 22 7.43 -3.62 20.06
CA ASP A 22 8.62 -4.48 20.10
C ASP A 22 8.99 -4.95 18.68
N VAL A 23 9.65 -4.05 17.93
CA VAL A 23 10.12 -4.33 16.57
C VAL A 23 11.48 -5.02 16.64
N HIS A 24 11.46 -6.33 16.51
CA HIS A 24 12.68 -7.13 16.46
C HIS A 24 13.47 -6.83 15.18
N PRO A 25 14.81 -6.75 15.23
CA PRO A 25 15.62 -6.67 14.03
C PRO A 25 15.38 -7.90 13.15
N HIS A 26 14.98 -7.68 11.90
CA HIS A 26 14.86 -8.74 10.89
C HIS A 26 16.18 -8.84 10.12
N ARG A 27 16.51 -10.03 9.60
CA ARG A 27 17.63 -10.17 8.68
C ARG A 27 17.14 -9.80 7.28
N PRO A 28 17.68 -8.72 6.66
CA PRO A 28 17.32 -8.38 5.30
C PRO A 28 17.54 -9.59 4.38
N HIS A 29 16.63 -9.81 3.43
CA HIS A 29 16.66 -10.94 2.47
C HIS A 29 16.30 -12.33 3.01
N LEU A 30 16.08 -12.50 4.32
CA LEU A 30 15.81 -13.80 4.94
C LEU A 30 14.49 -13.80 5.72
N ASP A 31 14.23 -12.72 6.46
CA ASP A 31 13.06 -12.58 7.32
C ASP A 31 12.23 -11.38 6.89
N PHE A 32 10.91 -11.45 7.07
CA PHE A 32 10.05 -10.30 6.85
C PHE A 32 10.25 -9.25 7.94
N SER A 33 10.29 -7.98 7.55
CA SER A 33 10.23 -6.88 8.50
C SER A 33 8.83 -6.77 9.11
N PHE A 34 8.71 -6.07 10.26
CA PHE A 34 7.40 -5.73 10.82
C PHE A 34 6.51 -5.02 9.79
N TYR A 35 7.07 -4.08 9.01
CA TYR A 35 6.31 -3.29 8.04
C TYR A 35 5.84 -4.14 6.85
N GLU A 36 6.68 -5.08 6.40
CA GLU A 36 6.33 -6.03 5.35
C GLU A 36 5.19 -6.94 5.80
N ASP A 37 5.29 -7.58 6.97
CA ASP A 37 4.22 -8.45 7.49
C ASP A 37 2.93 -7.64 7.76
N PHE A 38 3.05 -6.47 8.37
CA PHE A 38 1.91 -5.63 8.72
C PHE A 38 1.08 -5.23 7.50
N THR A 39 1.75 -4.86 6.41
CA THR A 39 1.11 -4.41 5.17
C THR A 39 0.71 -5.56 4.25
N LEU A 40 1.56 -6.54 4.03
CA LEU A 40 1.32 -7.58 3.01
C LEU A 40 0.34 -8.67 3.47
N ARG A 41 0.09 -8.80 4.78
CA ARG A 41 -0.80 -9.82 5.32
C ARG A 41 -2.22 -9.72 4.76
N GLY A 42 -2.70 -10.79 4.12
CA GLY A 42 -4.05 -10.84 3.53
C GLY A 42 -4.14 -10.28 2.11
N ILE A 43 -3.01 -9.87 1.51
CA ILE A 43 -2.94 -9.61 0.07
C ILE A 43 -2.92 -10.93 -0.69
N SER A 44 -3.80 -11.05 -1.68
CA SER A 44 -3.88 -12.17 -2.61
C SER A 44 -3.28 -11.76 -3.95
N VAL A 45 -2.30 -12.52 -4.45
CA VAL A 45 -1.74 -12.28 -5.78
C VAL A 45 -2.66 -12.89 -6.82
N ASP A 46 -3.27 -12.04 -7.64
CA ASP A 46 -4.26 -12.45 -8.64
C ASP A 46 -3.60 -12.77 -9.99
N ARG A 47 -2.59 -11.98 -10.38
CA ARG A 47 -1.93 -12.14 -11.67
C ARG A 47 -0.48 -11.67 -11.62
N VAL A 48 0.39 -12.45 -12.24
CA VAL A 48 1.80 -12.10 -12.45
C VAL A 48 2.13 -12.28 -13.93
N GLU A 49 2.61 -11.20 -14.54
CA GLU A 49 3.07 -11.15 -15.92
C GLU A 49 4.43 -10.44 -15.96
N PRO A 50 5.20 -10.56 -17.06
CA PRO A 50 6.39 -9.74 -17.22
C PRO A 50 6.04 -8.26 -17.03
N GLN A 51 6.68 -7.62 -16.03
CA GLN A 51 6.54 -6.19 -15.74
C GLN A 51 5.18 -5.76 -15.17
N LEU A 52 4.34 -6.69 -14.74
CA LEU A 52 3.01 -6.42 -14.19
C LEU A 52 2.69 -7.42 -13.07
N VAL A 53 2.27 -6.89 -11.92
CA VAL A 53 1.69 -7.67 -10.83
C VAL A 53 0.34 -7.06 -10.48
N VAL A 54 -0.68 -7.90 -10.36
CA VAL A 54 -2.00 -7.52 -9.87
C VAL A 54 -2.31 -8.35 -8.64
N CYS A 55 -2.73 -7.68 -7.58
CA CYS A 55 -3.14 -8.30 -6.34
C CYS A 55 -4.38 -7.62 -5.79
N SER A 56 -5.09 -8.29 -4.89
CA SER A 56 -6.24 -7.73 -4.21
C SER A 56 -6.28 -8.06 -2.73
N PHE A 57 -6.97 -7.20 -1.96
CA PHE A 57 -7.16 -7.39 -0.53
C PHE A 57 -8.38 -6.63 -0.04
N LYS A 58 -9.02 -7.13 1.01
CA LYS A 58 -10.02 -6.38 1.77
C LYS A 58 -9.31 -5.45 2.74
N VAL A 59 -9.69 -4.17 2.80
CA VAL A 59 -9.08 -3.19 3.71
C VAL A 59 -9.24 -3.67 5.16
N PRO A 60 -8.15 -4.06 5.84
CA PRO A 60 -8.23 -4.56 7.20
C PRO A 60 -8.19 -3.40 8.21
N PRO A 61 -8.86 -3.52 9.37
CA PRO A 61 -8.87 -2.45 10.40
C PRO A 61 -7.49 -1.97 10.87
N ARG A 62 -6.45 -2.82 10.77
CA ARG A 62 -5.08 -2.42 11.14
C ARG A 62 -4.44 -1.41 10.19
N LEU A 63 -4.94 -1.31 8.95
CA LEU A 63 -4.44 -0.37 7.94
C LEU A 63 -5.27 0.91 7.86
N THR A 64 -6.23 1.11 8.76
CA THR A 64 -7.13 2.27 8.71
C THR A 64 -6.74 3.39 9.67
N ASP A 65 -7.10 4.61 9.29
CA ASP A 65 -6.98 5.81 10.11
C ASP A 65 -8.12 5.91 11.15
N ARG A 66 -8.14 7.02 11.90
CA ARG A 66 -9.15 7.28 12.93
C ARG A 66 -10.57 7.44 12.38
N ASN A 67 -10.73 7.65 11.07
CA ASN A 67 -12.00 7.80 10.39
C ASN A 67 -12.48 6.48 9.75
N GLY A 68 -11.73 5.37 9.93
CA GLY A 68 -12.03 4.08 9.32
C GLY A 68 -11.66 3.99 7.84
N ASN A 69 -10.93 4.97 7.29
CA ASN A 69 -10.45 4.95 5.92
C ASN A 69 -9.06 4.32 5.86
N LEU A 70 -8.68 3.73 4.72
CA LEU A 70 -7.32 3.28 4.47
C LEU A 70 -6.33 4.43 4.71
N ALA A 71 -5.43 4.25 5.67
CA ALA A 71 -4.52 5.30 6.11
C ALA A 71 -3.54 5.69 5.00
N SER A 72 -3.19 6.97 4.92
CA SER A 72 -2.19 7.45 3.95
C SER A 72 -0.83 6.77 4.09
N GLY A 73 -0.41 6.48 5.33
CA GLY A 73 0.81 5.70 5.61
C GLY A 73 0.72 4.26 5.12
N ALA A 74 -0.46 3.63 5.18
CA ALA A 74 -0.67 2.28 4.65
C ALA A 74 -0.61 2.28 3.11
N ILE A 75 -1.21 3.29 2.46
CA ILE A 75 -1.09 3.49 1.01
C ILE A 75 0.37 3.69 0.61
N ALA A 76 1.12 4.51 1.36
CA ALA A 76 2.52 4.74 1.09
C ALA A 76 3.36 3.46 1.19
N ASN A 77 3.11 2.63 2.21
CA ASN A 77 3.81 1.36 2.34
C ASN A 77 3.43 0.38 1.22
N LEU A 78 2.16 0.34 0.80
CA LEU A 78 1.73 -0.46 -0.35
C LEU A 78 2.43 -0.03 -1.65
N VAL A 79 2.59 1.29 -1.87
CA VAL A 79 3.31 1.81 -3.05
C VAL A 79 4.79 1.42 -3.00
N ASP A 80 5.43 1.44 -1.83
CA ASP A 80 6.84 1.06 -1.68
C ASP A 80 7.04 -0.44 -1.95
N GLU A 81 6.32 -1.30 -1.22
CA GLU A 81 6.46 -2.76 -1.32
C GLU A 81 6.03 -3.31 -2.68
N LEU A 82 4.83 -2.92 -3.14
CA LEU A 82 4.30 -3.39 -4.42
C LEU A 82 4.93 -2.64 -5.61
N GLY A 83 5.54 -1.49 -5.40
CA GLY A 83 6.35 -0.80 -6.41
C GLY A 83 7.66 -1.54 -6.67
N ALA A 84 8.25 -2.14 -5.64
CA ALA A 84 9.48 -2.92 -5.75
C ALA A 84 9.26 -4.31 -6.38
N VAL A 85 8.10 -4.94 -6.16
CA VAL A 85 7.85 -6.34 -6.56
C VAL A 85 8.03 -6.59 -8.07
N VAL A 86 7.65 -5.64 -8.93
CA VAL A 86 7.69 -5.80 -10.39
C VAL A 86 9.11 -5.82 -10.97
N ILE A 87 10.10 -5.39 -10.17
CA ILE A 87 11.52 -5.44 -10.53
C ILE A 87 12.33 -6.34 -9.59
N TYR A 88 11.65 -7.06 -8.69
CA TYR A 88 12.28 -8.03 -7.83
C TYR A 88 12.88 -9.17 -8.67
N ARG A 89 14.07 -9.61 -8.27
CA ARG A 89 14.78 -10.71 -8.89
C ARG A 89 15.40 -11.57 -7.80
N GLU A 90 14.96 -12.81 -7.75
CA GLU A 90 15.51 -13.81 -6.84
C GLU A 90 17.03 -13.95 -7.07
N GLY A 91 17.78 -14.03 -5.96
CA GLY A 91 19.24 -14.17 -5.98
C GLY A 91 20.03 -12.89 -6.27
N LEU A 92 19.37 -11.74 -6.47
CA LEU A 92 20.03 -10.43 -6.58
C LEU A 92 19.85 -9.60 -5.30
N PRO A 93 20.75 -8.63 -5.03
CA PRO A 93 20.55 -7.67 -3.95
C PRO A 93 19.21 -6.94 -4.08
N MET A 94 18.59 -6.60 -2.95
CA MET A 94 17.36 -5.83 -2.95
C MET A 94 17.54 -4.48 -3.63
N ASN A 95 16.48 -4.07 -4.33
CA ASN A 95 16.39 -2.74 -4.86
C ASN A 95 16.19 -1.75 -3.72
N VAL A 96 16.74 -0.55 -3.86
CA VAL A 96 16.64 0.50 -2.86
C VAL A 96 15.77 1.61 -3.41
N SER A 97 14.75 2.01 -2.65
CA SER A 97 13.86 3.14 -2.98
C SER A 97 14.65 4.45 -3.02
N VAL A 98 14.58 5.16 -4.15
CA VAL A 98 15.28 6.44 -4.39
C VAL A 98 14.31 7.61 -4.25
N THR A 99 13.12 7.50 -4.84
CA THR A 99 12.08 8.51 -4.72
C THR A 99 10.70 7.89 -4.88
N MET A 100 9.74 8.43 -4.14
CA MET A 100 8.35 8.02 -4.19
C MET A 100 7.47 9.27 -4.25
N SER A 101 6.44 9.24 -5.08
CA SER A 101 5.41 10.27 -5.14
C SER A 101 4.05 9.62 -5.22
N ILE A 102 3.10 10.12 -4.46
CA ILE A 102 1.76 9.52 -4.36
C ILE A 102 0.72 10.61 -4.55
N SER A 103 -0.27 10.33 -5.39
CA SER A 103 -1.50 11.10 -5.54
C SER A 103 -2.64 10.35 -4.87
N TYR A 104 -3.22 10.97 -3.84
CA TYR A 104 -4.40 10.48 -3.13
C TYR A 104 -5.63 11.09 -3.80
N VAL A 105 -6.51 10.24 -4.31
CA VAL A 105 -7.63 10.64 -5.19
C VAL A 105 -8.96 10.51 -4.45
N SER A 106 -9.20 9.36 -3.82
CA SER A 106 -10.40 9.10 -3.02
C SER A 106 -10.08 8.20 -1.82
N THR A 107 -11.10 7.85 -1.04
CA THR A 107 -10.98 7.06 0.18
C THR A 107 -11.48 5.64 -0.03
N ALA A 108 -10.91 4.67 0.70
CA ALA A 108 -11.42 3.31 0.81
C ALA A 108 -11.74 3.01 2.28
N ASN A 109 -12.92 2.50 2.58
CA ASN A 109 -13.42 2.34 3.95
C ASN A 109 -13.63 0.86 4.34
N VAL A 110 -13.58 0.60 5.64
CA VAL A 110 -13.99 -0.66 6.27
C VAL A 110 -15.52 -0.78 6.32
N ASP A 111 -16.25 0.33 6.18
CA ASP A 111 -17.69 0.44 6.36
C ASP A 111 -18.36 1.15 5.17
N VAL A 112 -18.72 0.41 4.14
CA VAL A 112 -19.70 0.88 3.14
C VAL A 112 -21.10 0.63 3.69
N CYS A 113 -21.61 1.51 4.55
CA CYS A 113 -23.05 1.62 4.77
C CYS A 113 -23.67 2.25 3.52
N VAL A 114 -24.31 1.43 2.69
CA VAL A 114 -25.08 1.88 1.52
C VAL A 114 -26.25 2.75 2.02
N THR A 115 -26.05 4.06 2.11
CA THR A 115 -27.09 5.00 2.53
C THR A 115 -27.90 5.45 1.31
N SER A 116 -28.70 4.54 0.76
CA SER A 116 -29.89 4.92 -0.01
C SER A 116 -31.10 4.90 0.91
N ILE A 117 -31.77 6.06 1.00
CA ILE A 117 -32.86 6.38 1.94
C ILE A 117 -34.08 5.41 1.83
N LEU A 118 -34.10 4.49 0.85
CA LEU A 118 -35.15 3.48 0.68
C LEU A 118 -34.97 2.20 1.53
N GLU A 119 -33.82 1.94 2.17
CA GLU A 119 -33.57 0.65 2.85
C GLU A 119 -33.77 0.66 4.37
N LEU A 120 -34.49 1.65 4.93
CA LEU A 120 -34.75 1.71 6.38
C LEU A 120 -35.46 0.46 6.95
N LEU A 121 -36.06 -0.39 6.10
CA LEU A 121 -36.72 -1.63 6.49
C LEU A 121 -35.82 -2.88 6.42
N VAL A 122 -34.67 -2.83 5.74
CA VAL A 122 -33.78 -4.00 5.54
C VAL A 122 -32.68 -4.11 6.62
N ILE A 123 -32.44 -3.03 7.38
CA ILE A 123 -31.32 -2.85 8.33
C ILE A 123 -31.35 -3.85 9.52
N VAL A 124 -32.37 -4.70 9.66
CA VAL A 124 -32.42 -5.69 10.76
C VAL A 124 -31.85 -7.06 10.37
N TYR A 125 -31.73 -7.42 9.08
CA TYR A 125 -31.37 -8.80 8.70
C TYR A 125 -29.99 -9.03 8.08
N HIS A 126 -29.31 -8.01 7.55
CA HIS A 126 -27.95 -8.17 7.02
C HIS A 126 -27.07 -6.93 7.24
N ALA A 127 -26.65 -6.71 8.48
CA ALA A 127 -25.46 -5.91 8.75
C ALA A 127 -24.21 -6.75 8.46
N ASP A 128 -23.98 -7.07 7.18
CA ASP A 128 -22.68 -7.56 6.72
C ASP A 128 -21.87 -6.31 6.37
N HIS A 129 -21.02 -5.85 7.29
CA HIS A 129 -20.06 -4.79 7.00
C HIS A 129 -19.13 -5.28 5.89
N THR A 130 -19.42 -4.91 4.64
CA THR A 130 -18.55 -5.24 3.51
C THR A 130 -17.38 -4.28 3.51
N LEU A 131 -16.24 -4.73 4.04
CA LEU A 131 -14.94 -4.07 3.86
C LEU A 131 -14.71 -3.81 2.37
N ASP A 132 -14.25 -2.60 2.01
CA ASP A 132 -13.83 -2.35 0.64
C ASP A 132 -12.76 -3.36 0.23
N GLU A 133 -12.96 -3.98 -0.93
CA GLU A 133 -11.95 -4.80 -1.58
C GLU A 133 -11.23 -3.94 -2.61
N LEU A 134 -9.90 -3.87 -2.49
CA LEU A 134 -9.06 -3.11 -3.39
C LEU A 134 -8.33 -4.05 -4.35
N GLU A 135 -8.29 -3.65 -5.62
CA GLU A 135 -7.33 -4.16 -6.60
C GLU A 135 -6.14 -3.21 -6.65
N VAL A 136 -4.93 -3.77 -6.56
CA VAL A 136 -3.67 -3.03 -6.69
C VAL A 136 -2.94 -3.55 -7.92
N THR A 137 -2.64 -2.64 -8.84
CA THR A 137 -1.89 -2.94 -10.05
C THR A 137 -0.53 -2.27 -10.00
N SER A 138 0.53 -3.06 -9.96
CA SER A 138 1.91 -2.61 -10.05
C SER A 138 2.47 -2.86 -11.45
N ARG A 139 3.13 -1.87 -12.04
CA ARG A 139 3.69 -1.96 -13.40
C ARG A 139 5.05 -1.29 -13.51
N LEU A 140 5.98 -1.91 -14.24
CA LEU A 140 7.22 -1.24 -14.65
C LEU A 140 6.93 -0.19 -15.74
N LEU A 141 7.37 1.04 -15.52
CA LEU A 141 7.31 2.12 -16.52
C LEU A 141 8.55 2.13 -17.41
N GLY A 142 9.70 1.75 -16.86
CA GLY A 142 10.95 1.67 -17.63
C GLY A 142 12.19 1.64 -16.76
N ARG A 143 13.34 1.57 -17.43
CA ARG A 143 14.67 1.46 -16.81
C ARG A 143 15.65 2.39 -17.52
N LYS A 144 16.48 3.11 -16.75
CA LYS A 144 17.66 3.83 -17.24
C LYS A 144 18.89 3.43 -16.40
N GLY A 145 19.81 2.70 -17.01
CA GLY A 145 20.98 2.16 -16.31
C GLY A 145 20.57 1.19 -15.20
N PHE A 146 20.76 1.59 -13.95
CA PHE A 146 20.38 0.82 -12.75
C PHE A 146 19.16 1.38 -12.04
N VAL A 147 18.52 2.41 -12.60
CA VAL A 147 17.34 3.05 -12.04
C VAL A 147 16.10 2.55 -12.77
N PHE A 148 15.08 2.15 -12.03
CA PHE A 148 13.81 1.65 -12.49
C PHE A 148 12.70 2.58 -12.02
N GLY A 149 11.74 2.88 -12.88
CA GLY A 149 10.52 3.59 -12.51
C GLY A 149 9.34 2.65 -12.59
N THR A 150 8.53 2.58 -11.54
CA THR A 150 7.33 1.76 -11.46
C THR A 150 6.13 2.63 -11.08
N THR A 151 4.92 2.16 -11.38
CA THR A 151 3.65 2.73 -10.94
C THR A 151 2.86 1.70 -10.18
N VAL A 152 2.12 2.14 -9.16
CA VAL A 152 1.21 1.34 -8.35
C VAL A 152 -0.13 2.07 -8.31
N VAL A 153 -1.18 1.43 -8.81
CA VAL A 153 -2.54 2.01 -8.85
C VAL A 153 -3.44 1.20 -7.95
N LEU A 154 -4.05 1.85 -6.97
CA LEU A 154 -5.02 1.25 -6.05
C LEU A 154 -6.43 1.65 -6.51
N LYS A 155 -7.30 0.66 -6.72
CA LYS A 155 -8.69 0.87 -7.11
C LYS A 155 -9.63 0.10 -6.21
N ASN A 156 -10.79 0.68 -5.93
CA ASN A 156 -11.89 -0.10 -5.40
C ASN A 156 -12.34 -1.12 -6.46
N LYS A 157 -12.36 -2.40 -6.10
CA LYS A 157 -12.64 -3.50 -7.02
C LYS A 157 -14.10 -3.55 -7.46
N ALA A 158 -15.02 -3.11 -6.61
CA ALA A 158 -16.45 -3.09 -6.91
C ALA A 158 -16.84 -1.87 -7.77
N THR A 159 -16.34 -0.68 -7.43
CA THR A 159 -16.72 0.56 -8.12
C THR A 159 -15.80 0.92 -9.29
N GLY A 160 -14.57 0.39 -9.31
CA GLY A 160 -13.52 0.77 -10.26
C GLY A 160 -12.89 2.14 -9.98
N GLU A 161 -13.29 2.81 -8.90
CA GLU A 161 -12.78 4.13 -8.51
C GLU A 161 -11.32 4.06 -8.10
N THR A 162 -10.51 5.01 -8.58
CA THR A 162 -9.10 5.13 -8.19
C THR A 162 -8.99 5.76 -6.81
N ILE A 163 -8.39 5.04 -5.87
CA ILE A 163 -8.11 5.49 -4.50
C ILE A 163 -6.80 6.30 -4.48
N ALA A 164 -5.75 5.75 -5.07
CA ALA A 164 -4.45 6.38 -5.13
C ALA A 164 -3.61 5.88 -6.31
N GLU A 165 -2.69 6.72 -6.74
CA GLU A 165 -1.64 6.38 -7.70
C GLU A 165 -0.27 6.74 -7.13
N GLY A 166 0.62 5.75 -7.06
CA GLY A 166 1.99 5.89 -6.62
C GLY A 166 2.95 5.73 -7.79
N ARG A 167 3.98 6.58 -7.85
CA ARG A 167 5.18 6.38 -8.67
C ARG A 167 6.36 6.12 -7.76
N HIS A 168 7.09 5.05 -8.05
CA HIS A 168 8.20 4.58 -7.23
C HIS A 168 9.43 4.38 -8.10
N THR A 169 10.52 5.03 -7.71
CA THR A 169 11.80 4.94 -8.40
C THR A 169 12.78 4.19 -7.53
N LEU A 170 13.33 3.11 -8.05
CA LEU A 170 14.24 2.23 -7.33
C LEU A 170 15.59 2.14 -8.04
N PHE A 171 16.64 1.97 -7.25
CA PHE A 171 17.98 1.66 -7.73
C PHE A 171 18.29 0.18 -7.47
N SER A 172 18.76 -0.51 -8.50
CA SER A 172 19.17 -1.92 -8.43
C SER A 172 20.67 -2.06 -8.63
N LYS A 173 21.38 -2.54 -7.61
CA LYS A 173 22.79 -2.86 -7.73
C LYS A 173 22.93 -4.27 -8.32
N HIS A 174 23.58 -4.41 -9.48
CA HIS A 174 24.02 -5.75 -9.89
C HIS A 174 25.12 -6.22 -8.95
N ALA A 175 25.15 -7.51 -8.62
CA ALA A 175 26.34 -8.12 -8.06
C ALA A 175 27.47 -7.89 -9.08
N SER A 176 28.42 -6.99 -8.77
CA SER A 176 29.68 -6.96 -9.50
C SER A 176 30.31 -8.34 -9.33
N LYS A 177 30.65 -8.98 -10.44
CA LYS A 177 31.59 -10.09 -10.41
C LYS A 177 32.89 -9.54 -9.82
N ILE A 178 33.18 -9.88 -8.57
CA ILE A 178 34.56 -9.91 -8.06
C ILE A 178 35.12 -11.26 -8.49
#